data_AF-D3E177-F1
#
_entry.id   AF-D3E177-F1
#
_cell.length_a   1.000
_cell.length_b   1.000
_cell.length_c   1.000
_cell.angle_alpha   90.00
_cell.angle_beta   90.00
_cell.angle_gamma   90.00
#
_symmetry.space_group_name_H-M   'P 1'
#
loop_
_entity.id
_entity.type
_entity.pdbx_description
1 polymer ?
#
loop_
_entity_poly.entity_id
_entity_poly.type
_entity_poly.pdbx_seq_one_letter_code
_entity_poly.pdbx_strand_id
1 'polypeptide(L)'
;MNKIKKHESKFTNNRLLNPAEYMPKEEVETLKQVSYLIVLFLLFIFFIYSFWPMANMKFFSFLEIVLMVYIALNIDYSNWKNKVLFFFLVPYGSIAWFLFEELTNSLFDIFHMIILLYFMKVYYEKFREYTETNGLGITILLLFTIIFISFILTMIVEGVSPIDSIAMVSNAFTSNGYAVLGSSFGGKLNSILLVWSGYILSGVGTATMTVALLSKHFNKRIKENEKTNEAQYAELKEMIERNNEEIKEILKENNLEKKTEEELEKKIIEP
;
A
#
# COMPACT_ATOMS: atom_id res chain seq x y z
N MET A 1 -25.35 24.85 -23.50
CA MET A 1 -24.64 23.56 -23.43
C MET A 1 -23.15 23.84 -23.53
N ASN A 2 -22.48 24.11 -22.40
CA ASN A 2 -21.04 24.42 -22.38
C ASN A 2 -20.24 23.16 -22.04
N LYS A 3 -19.39 22.73 -22.97
CA LYS A 3 -18.40 21.67 -22.75
C LYS A 3 -17.31 22.20 -21.82
N ILE A 4 -17.34 21.77 -20.56
CA ILE A 4 -16.20 21.94 -19.65
C ILE A 4 -15.10 21.00 -20.12
N LYS A 5 -14.04 21.58 -20.70
CA LYS A 5 -12.79 20.85 -20.97
C LYS A 5 -12.22 20.39 -19.63
N LYS A 6 -12.21 19.09 -19.43
CA LYS A 6 -11.47 18.40 -18.38
C LYS A 6 -9.99 18.76 -18.57
N HIS A 7 -9.47 19.63 -17.72
CA HIS A 7 -8.04 19.90 -17.66
C HIS A 7 -7.41 18.71 -16.92
N GLU A 8 -7.21 17.61 -17.64
CA GLU A 8 -6.36 16.51 -17.16
C GLU A 8 -4.97 17.09 -16.91
N SER A 9 -4.50 16.95 -15.66
CA SER A 9 -3.23 17.48 -15.23
C SER A 9 -2.13 16.82 -16.05
N LYS A 10 -1.31 17.62 -16.73
CA LYS A 10 -0.13 17.20 -17.50
C LYS A 10 1.00 16.58 -16.64
N PHE A 11 0.75 16.29 -15.37
CA PHE A 11 1.73 15.68 -14.46
C PHE A 11 1.77 14.14 -14.53
N THR A 12 0.90 13.51 -15.33
CA THR A 12 0.74 12.05 -15.38
C THR A 12 1.70 11.31 -16.33
N ASN A 13 2.68 11.98 -16.95
CA ASN A 13 3.52 11.35 -17.99
C ASN A 13 5.04 11.38 -17.73
N ASN A 14 5.46 11.49 -16.48
CA ASN A 14 6.87 11.28 -16.11
C ASN A 14 7.07 9.82 -15.67
N ARG A 15 7.57 8.97 -16.57
CA ARG A 15 7.94 7.56 -16.29
C ARG A 15 8.75 7.42 -14.99
N LEU A 16 9.69 8.34 -14.73
CA LEU A 16 10.56 8.34 -13.55
C LEU A 16 9.83 8.48 -12.20
N LEU A 17 8.60 8.98 -12.20
CA LEU A 17 7.82 9.26 -10.97
C LEU A 17 6.57 8.38 -10.86
N ASN A 18 6.46 7.31 -11.64
CA ASN A 18 5.33 6.40 -11.58
C ASN A 18 5.72 5.10 -10.84
N PRO A 19 5.41 4.96 -9.54
CA PRO A 19 5.72 3.76 -8.77
C PRO A 19 5.13 2.49 -9.41
N ALA A 20 4.01 2.60 -10.12
CA ALA A 20 3.35 1.48 -10.78
C ALA A 20 4.15 0.90 -11.97
N GLU A 21 5.18 1.61 -12.47
CA GLU A 21 6.11 1.07 -13.48
C GLU A 21 7.24 0.23 -12.84
N TYR A 22 7.54 0.46 -11.56
CA TYR A 22 8.68 -0.16 -10.86
C TYR A 22 8.26 -1.14 -9.77
N MET A 23 7.02 -1.06 -9.29
CA MET A 23 6.47 -1.90 -8.23
C MET A 23 5.15 -2.56 -8.67
N PRO A 24 4.86 -3.79 -8.22
CA PRO A 24 3.55 -4.40 -8.35
C PRO A 24 2.45 -3.48 -7.81
N LYS A 25 1.27 -3.50 -8.44
CA LYS A 25 0.13 -2.66 -8.02
C LYS A 25 -0.24 -2.87 -6.55
N GLU A 26 -0.16 -4.10 -6.06
CA GLU A 26 -0.47 -4.44 -4.67
C GLU A 26 0.47 -3.73 -3.67
N GLU A 27 1.75 -3.53 -4.02
CA GLU A 27 2.72 -2.84 -3.16
C GLU A 27 2.47 -1.33 -3.12
N VAL A 28 2.14 -0.73 -4.27
CA VAL A 28 1.77 0.69 -4.35
C VAL A 28 0.50 0.96 -3.55
N GLU A 29 -0.47 0.04 -3.60
CA GLU A 29 -1.70 0.10 -2.83
C GLU A 29 -1.43 -0.01 -1.32
N THR A 30 -0.57 -0.94 -0.92
CA THR A 30 -0.14 -1.08 0.48
C THR A 30 0.54 0.18 0.99
N LEU A 31 1.43 0.78 0.19
CA LEU A 31 2.14 2.01 0.56
C LEU A 31 1.17 3.18 0.75
N LYS A 32 0.15 3.27 -0.10
CA LYS A 32 -0.90 4.30 0.01
C LYS A 32 -1.72 4.12 1.29
N GLN A 33 -2.07 2.89 1.64
CA GLN A 33 -2.75 2.57 2.89
C GLN A 33 -1.91 2.98 4.12
N VAL A 34 -0.62 2.66 4.13
CA VAL A 34 0.31 3.06 5.18
C VAL A 34 0.44 4.58 5.26
N SER A 35 0.46 5.29 4.12
CA SER A 35 0.53 6.76 4.10
C SER A 35 -0.65 7.42 4.80
N TYR A 36 -1.87 6.88 4.67
CA TYR A 36 -3.04 7.41 5.37
C TYR A 36 -2.93 7.24 6.89
N LEU A 37 -2.41 6.10 7.35
CA LEU A 37 -2.18 5.85 8.76
C LEU A 37 -1.08 6.74 9.34
N ILE A 38 0.00 6.99 8.60
CA ILE A 38 1.05 7.92 9.03
C ILE A 38 0.47 9.33 9.19
N VAL A 39 -0.29 9.81 8.21
CA VAL A 39 -0.93 11.13 8.29
C VAL A 39 -1.90 11.21 9.47
N LEU A 40 -2.72 10.17 9.67
CA LEU A 40 -3.62 10.06 10.82
C LEU A 40 -2.85 10.13 12.16
N PHE A 41 -1.74 9.40 12.26
CA PHE A 41 -0.90 9.37 13.45
C PHE A 41 -0.24 10.71 13.72
N LEU A 42 0.32 11.37 12.70
CA LEU A 42 0.90 12.69 12.83
C LEU A 42 -0.14 13.73 13.27
N LEU A 43 -1.34 13.74 12.68
CA LEU A 43 -2.43 14.60 13.10
C LEU A 43 -2.79 14.40 14.57
N PHE A 44 -2.82 13.14 15.02
CA PHE A 44 -3.08 12.82 16.42
C PHE A 44 -1.95 13.29 17.36
N ILE A 45 -0.70 13.18 16.94
CA ILE A 45 0.45 13.72 17.70
C ILE A 45 0.35 15.24 17.83
N PHE A 46 0.03 15.97 16.75
CA PHE A 46 -0.20 17.43 16.79
C PHE A 46 -1.38 17.80 17.70
N PHE A 47 -2.45 17.01 17.66
CA PHE A 47 -3.59 17.18 18.55
C PHE A 47 -3.20 17.02 20.02
N ILE A 48 -2.45 15.98 20.40
CA ILE A 48 -1.95 15.82 21.78
C ILE A 48 -1.04 16.97 22.18
N TYR A 49 -0.12 17.36 21.29
CA TYR A 49 0.85 18.40 21.56
C TYR A 49 0.21 19.77 21.80
N SER A 50 -0.96 20.02 21.21
CA SER A 50 -1.76 21.21 21.48
C SER A 50 -2.16 21.34 22.96
N PHE A 51 -2.26 20.22 23.70
CA PHE A 51 -2.55 20.22 25.14
C PHE A 51 -1.30 20.13 26.01
N TRP A 52 -0.21 19.55 25.49
CA TRP A 52 1.02 19.32 26.24
C TRP A 52 2.27 19.84 25.50
N PRO A 53 2.43 21.16 25.39
CA PRO A 53 3.61 21.76 24.78
C PRO A 53 4.88 21.36 25.56
N MET A 54 5.81 20.66 24.90
CA MET A 54 7.09 20.20 25.48
C MET A 54 8.30 20.76 24.72
N ALA A 55 9.52 20.47 25.21
CA ALA A 55 10.78 20.92 24.60
C ALA A 55 10.91 20.60 23.09
N ASN A 56 11.72 21.38 22.37
CA ASN A 56 11.92 21.33 20.90
C ASN A 56 10.74 21.80 20.02
N MET A 57 9.98 22.80 20.49
CA MET A 57 8.84 23.38 19.76
C MET A 57 9.13 23.83 18.32
N LYS A 58 10.36 24.26 18.00
CA LYS A 58 10.71 24.70 16.62
C LYS A 58 10.64 23.57 15.60
N PHE A 59 11.22 22.41 15.90
CA PHE A 59 11.20 21.26 15.00
C PHE A 59 9.77 20.74 14.83
N PHE A 60 9.01 20.70 15.92
CA PHE A 60 7.63 20.26 15.90
C PHE A 60 6.74 21.21 15.09
N SER A 61 6.90 22.52 15.28
CA SER A 61 6.20 23.55 14.49
C SER A 61 6.50 23.43 13.00
N PHE A 62 7.76 23.16 12.64
CA PHE A 62 8.14 22.94 11.25
C PHE A 62 7.45 21.70 10.65
N LEU A 63 7.43 20.57 11.36
CA LEU A 63 6.74 19.36 10.91
C LEU A 63 5.23 19.59 10.74
N GLU A 64 4.61 20.35 11.64
CA GLU A 64 3.20 20.69 11.55
C GLU A 64 2.91 21.51 10.29
N ILE A 65 3.70 22.55 10.04
CA ILE A 65 3.59 23.37 8.82
C ILE A 65 3.71 22.50 7.57
N VAL A 66 4.69 21.60 7.51
CA VAL A 66 4.88 20.68 6.38
C VAL A 66 3.67 19.78 6.18
N LEU A 67 3.13 19.21 7.27
CA LEU A 67 1.94 18.36 7.21
C LEU A 67 0.71 19.13 6.74
N MET A 68 0.48 20.34 7.28
CA MET A 68 -0.66 21.17 6.89
C MET A 68 -0.58 21.60 5.43
N VAL A 69 0.62 21.90 4.92
CA VAL A 69 0.84 22.15 3.48
C VAL A 69 0.52 20.91 2.67
N TYR A 70 0.98 19.73 3.08
CA TYR A 70 0.65 18.48 2.40
C TYR A 70 -0.87 18.25 2.34
N ILE A 71 -1.59 18.44 3.45
CA ILE A 71 -3.05 18.28 3.50
C ILE A 71 -3.72 19.33 2.61
N ALA A 72 -3.29 20.59 2.68
CA ALA A 72 -3.81 21.68 1.85
C ALA A 72 -3.74 21.36 0.36
N LEU A 73 -2.58 20.88 -0.13
CA LEU A 73 -2.40 20.50 -1.53
C LEU A 73 -3.35 19.38 -2.00
N ASN A 74 -3.92 18.61 -1.07
CA ASN A 74 -4.85 17.51 -1.35
C ASN A 74 -6.33 17.89 -1.16
N ILE A 75 -6.64 19.15 -0.83
CA ILE A 75 -8.02 19.64 -0.71
C ILE A 75 -8.50 20.19 -2.05
N ASP A 76 -9.73 19.85 -2.44
CA ASP A 76 -10.39 20.52 -3.57
C ASP A 76 -10.97 21.87 -3.15
N TYR A 77 -10.43 22.96 -3.68
CA TYR A 77 -10.84 24.34 -3.37
C TYR A 77 -12.05 24.86 -4.15
N SER A 78 -12.70 24.00 -4.94
CA SER A 78 -13.87 24.35 -5.74
C SER A 78 -15.06 24.81 -4.88
N ASN A 79 -15.19 24.26 -3.67
CA ASN A 79 -16.29 24.52 -2.74
C ASN A 79 -15.92 25.56 -1.67
N TRP A 80 -16.83 26.49 -1.37
CA TRP A 80 -16.70 27.46 -0.26
C TRP A 80 -16.38 26.79 1.08
N LYS A 81 -17.02 25.64 1.37
CA LYS A 81 -16.75 24.87 2.60
C LYS A 81 -15.27 24.51 2.74
N ASN A 82 -14.64 24.10 1.64
CA ASN A 82 -13.25 23.68 1.62
C ASN A 82 -12.28 24.86 1.73
N LYS A 83 -12.68 26.05 1.26
CA LYS A 83 -11.92 27.28 1.48
C LYS A 83 -11.91 27.70 2.96
N VAL A 84 -13.06 27.57 3.63
CA VAL A 84 -13.16 27.80 5.08
C VAL A 84 -12.32 26.78 5.86
N LEU A 85 -12.40 25.49 5.49
CA LEU A 85 -11.55 24.44 6.08
C LEU A 85 -10.07 24.78 5.92
N PHE A 86 -9.63 25.22 4.75
CA PHE A 86 -8.24 25.62 4.52
C PHE A 86 -7.81 26.79 5.41
N PHE A 87 -8.67 27.80 5.59
CA PHE A 87 -8.33 28.95 6.42
C PHE A 87 -8.04 28.57 7.87
N PHE A 88 -8.79 27.61 8.43
CA PHE A 88 -8.56 27.08 9.77
C PHE A 88 -7.52 25.93 9.83
N LEU A 89 -7.14 25.37 8.68
CA LEU A 89 -6.05 24.39 8.57
C LEU A 89 -4.67 25.04 8.74
N VAL A 90 -4.54 26.35 8.48
CA VAL A 90 -3.27 27.05 8.66
C VAL A 90 -2.89 27.01 10.15
N PRO A 91 -1.72 26.44 10.51
CA PRO A 91 -1.30 26.33 11.90
C PRO A 91 -0.66 27.65 12.34
N TYR A 92 -1.48 28.68 12.58
CA TYR A 92 -1.00 30.03 12.90
C TYR A 92 -0.09 30.06 14.14
N GLY A 93 -0.45 29.31 15.19
CA GLY A 93 0.38 29.16 16.38
C GLY A 93 1.78 28.66 16.05
N SER A 94 1.88 27.61 15.23
CA SER A 94 3.13 26.97 14.84
C SER A 94 3.96 27.85 13.92
N ILE A 95 3.32 28.61 13.02
CA ILE A 95 3.99 29.61 12.17
C ILE A 95 4.55 30.75 13.03
N ALA A 96 3.75 31.29 13.94
CA ALA A 96 4.16 32.38 14.83
C ALA A 96 5.34 31.95 15.70
N TRP A 97 5.24 30.75 16.30
CA TRP A 97 6.33 30.19 17.10
C TRP A 97 7.60 29.94 16.28
N PHE A 98 7.47 29.41 15.06
CA PHE A 98 8.63 29.11 14.21
C PHE A 98 9.38 30.38 13.77
N LEU A 99 8.66 31.46 13.46
CA LEU A 99 9.25 32.70 12.94
C LEU A 99 9.68 33.68 14.04
N PHE A 100 8.90 33.77 15.12
CA PHE A 100 9.05 34.82 16.14
C PHE A 100 9.33 34.29 17.54
N GLU A 101 9.29 32.97 17.75
CA GLU A 101 9.44 32.32 19.06
C GLU A 101 8.39 32.78 20.10
N GLU A 102 7.26 33.30 19.63
CA GLU A 102 6.16 33.78 20.47
C GLU A 102 4.99 32.79 20.45
N LEU A 103 4.47 32.49 21.64
CA LEU A 103 3.27 31.67 21.78
C LEU A 103 2.07 32.58 21.52
N THR A 104 1.36 32.34 20.42
CA THR A 104 0.08 33.02 20.17
C THR A 104 -1.02 32.13 20.73
N ASN A 105 -1.72 32.60 21.76
CA ASN A 105 -2.95 31.96 22.24
C ASN A 105 -4.12 32.67 21.58
N SER A 106 -4.61 32.08 20.49
CA SER A 106 -5.65 32.68 19.68
C SER A 106 -6.87 31.76 19.59
N LEU A 107 -8.05 32.35 19.32
CA LEU A 107 -9.23 31.56 18.97
C LEU A 107 -8.97 30.66 17.75
N PHE A 108 -7.99 30.99 16.91
CA PHE A 108 -7.60 30.18 15.77
C PHE A 108 -7.02 28.83 16.18
N ASP A 109 -6.33 28.72 17.30
CA ASP A 109 -5.76 27.45 17.76
C ASP A 109 -6.86 26.46 18.18
N ILE A 110 -7.95 26.96 18.76
CA ILE A 110 -9.13 26.15 19.09
C ILE A 110 -9.80 25.62 17.81
N PHE A 111 -10.00 26.49 16.82
CA PHE A 111 -10.55 26.06 15.53
C PHE A 111 -9.59 25.11 14.79
N HIS A 112 -8.29 25.32 14.90
CA HIS A 112 -7.27 24.46 14.34
C HIS A 112 -7.36 23.05 14.94
N MET A 113 -7.49 22.90 16.26
CA MET A 113 -7.72 21.60 16.91
C MET A 113 -8.98 20.88 16.38
N ILE A 114 -10.08 21.62 16.16
CA ILE A 114 -11.30 21.06 15.57
C ILE A 114 -11.06 20.58 14.13
N ILE A 115 -10.28 21.34 13.35
CA ILE A 115 -9.87 20.97 12.00
C ILE A 115 -8.99 19.71 12.01
N LEU A 116 -8.05 19.59 12.95
CA LEU A 116 -7.22 18.38 13.10
C LEU A 116 -8.11 17.15 13.33
N LEU A 117 -9.11 17.24 14.23
CA LEU A 117 -10.09 16.17 14.44
C LEU A 117 -10.88 15.83 13.17
N TYR A 118 -11.30 16.85 12.43
CA TYR A 118 -11.99 16.66 11.16
C TYR A 118 -11.12 15.91 10.14
N PHE A 119 -9.86 16.32 9.96
CA PHE A 119 -8.96 15.63 9.03
C PHE A 119 -8.56 14.24 9.51
N MET A 120 -8.45 14.00 10.83
CA MET A 120 -8.28 12.63 11.35
C MET A 120 -9.43 11.74 10.90
N LYS A 121 -10.68 12.21 11.01
CA LYS A 121 -11.85 11.48 10.50
C LYS A 121 -11.75 11.24 8.99
N VAL A 122 -11.42 12.26 8.19
CA VAL A 122 -11.31 12.14 6.72
C VAL A 122 -10.25 11.11 6.31
N TYR A 123 -9.07 11.14 6.93
CA TYR A 123 -8.01 10.18 6.62
C TYR A 123 -8.33 8.77 7.12
N TYR A 124 -9.05 8.64 8.24
CA TYR A 124 -9.57 7.34 8.69
C TYR A 124 -10.60 6.76 7.70
N GLU A 125 -11.54 7.57 7.19
CA GLU A 125 -12.51 7.13 6.18
C GLU A 125 -11.82 6.70 4.88
N LYS A 126 -10.83 7.48 4.40
CA LYS A 126 -10.00 7.10 3.24
C LYS A 126 -9.27 5.79 3.49
N PHE A 127 -8.69 5.60 4.68
CA PHE A 127 -8.02 4.35 5.05
C PHE A 127 -9.00 3.17 5.06
N ARG A 128 -10.20 3.34 5.64
CA ARG A 128 -11.23 2.30 5.72
C ARG A 128 -11.70 1.88 4.33
N GLU A 129 -12.11 2.84 3.50
CA GLU A 129 -12.56 2.58 2.12
C GLU A 129 -11.48 1.86 1.30
N TYR A 130 -10.23 2.30 1.46
CA TYR A 130 -9.10 1.69 0.76
C TYR A 130 -8.78 0.28 1.27
N THR A 131 -8.97 0.02 2.57
CA THR A 131 -8.78 -1.27 3.21
C THR A 131 -9.86 -2.28 2.80
N GLU A 132 -11.12 -1.86 2.81
CA GLU A 132 -12.27 -2.69 2.42
C GLU A 132 -12.18 -3.15 0.96
N THR A 133 -11.63 -2.29 0.09
CA THR A 133 -11.53 -2.58 -1.35
C THR A 133 -10.37 -3.53 -1.69
N ASN A 134 -9.27 -3.51 -0.92
CA ASN A 134 -8.02 -4.17 -1.31
C ASN A 134 -7.57 -5.31 -0.39
N GLY A 135 -8.35 -5.66 0.66
CA GLY A 135 -8.19 -6.90 1.44
C GLY A 135 -6.93 -7.04 2.30
N LEU A 136 -5.98 -6.10 2.23
CA LEU A 136 -4.68 -6.15 2.92
C LEU A 136 -4.72 -5.66 4.39
N GLY A 137 -5.86 -5.16 4.86
CA GLY A 137 -5.84 -4.22 5.99
C GLY A 137 -5.95 -4.77 7.41
N ILE A 138 -6.26 -6.04 7.64
CA ILE A 138 -6.36 -6.53 9.04
C ILE A 138 -4.98 -6.51 9.72
N THR A 139 -3.94 -7.00 9.04
CA THR A 139 -2.58 -7.02 9.59
C THR A 139 -2.01 -5.62 9.79
N ILE A 140 -2.23 -4.71 8.83
CA ILE A 140 -1.77 -3.32 8.90
C ILE A 140 -2.51 -2.55 10.01
N LEU A 141 -3.82 -2.77 10.16
CA LEU A 141 -4.63 -2.17 11.21
C LEU A 141 -4.21 -2.68 12.59
N LEU A 142 -3.95 -3.98 12.72
CA LEU A 142 -3.48 -4.59 13.96
C LEU A 142 -2.09 -4.09 14.33
N LEU A 143 -1.17 -4.03 13.37
CA LEU A 143 0.16 -3.43 13.54
C LEU A 143 0.06 -1.98 14.02
N PHE A 144 -0.73 -1.16 13.34
CA PHE A 144 -0.93 0.23 13.70
C PHE A 144 -1.54 0.37 15.10
N THR A 145 -2.52 -0.47 15.44
CA THR A 145 -3.18 -0.47 16.75
C THR A 145 -2.19 -0.81 17.87
N ILE A 146 -1.35 -1.82 17.70
CA ILE A 146 -0.31 -2.18 18.67
C ILE A 146 0.64 -1.01 18.88
N ILE A 147 1.18 -0.44 17.79
CA ILE A 147 2.10 0.70 17.86
C ILE A 147 1.42 1.90 18.53
N PHE A 148 0.18 2.19 18.17
CA PHE A 148 -0.59 3.33 18.68
C PHE A 148 -0.89 3.21 20.18
N ILE A 149 -1.37 2.05 20.64
CA ILE A 149 -1.63 1.79 22.06
C ILE A 149 -0.33 1.87 22.85
N SER A 150 0.72 1.24 22.35
CA SER A 150 2.03 1.27 23.02
C SER A 150 2.65 2.67 23.05
N PHE A 151 2.39 3.50 22.05
CA PHE A 151 2.75 4.92 22.06
C PHE A 151 2.05 5.66 23.21
N ILE A 152 0.73 5.57 23.32
CA ILE A 152 -0.01 6.20 24.42
C ILE A 152 0.46 5.70 25.79
N LEU A 153 0.63 4.38 25.94
CA LEU A 153 1.09 3.80 27.19
C LEU A 153 2.49 4.29 27.55
N THR A 154 3.41 4.35 26.60
CA THR A 154 4.78 4.84 26.85
C THR A 154 4.77 6.31 27.25
N MET A 155 4.01 7.16 26.56
CA MET A 155 3.86 8.57 26.94
C MET A 155 3.38 8.73 28.39
N ILE A 156 2.32 8.00 28.78
CA ILE A 156 1.72 8.14 30.12
C ILE A 156 2.63 7.56 31.19
N VAL A 157 3.17 6.36 30.96
CA VAL A 157 3.90 5.59 31.98
C VAL A 157 5.33 6.09 32.17
N GLU A 158 5.99 6.51 31.09
CA GLU A 158 7.35 7.06 31.16
C GLU A 158 7.35 8.59 31.32
N GLY A 159 6.21 9.26 31.15
CA GLY A 159 6.11 10.72 31.25
C GLY A 159 6.96 11.46 30.21
N VAL A 160 7.21 10.82 29.06
CA VAL A 160 8.07 11.33 27.99
C VAL A 160 7.27 12.07 26.92
N SER A 161 7.97 12.88 26.13
CA SER A 161 7.35 13.60 25.02
C SER A 161 6.81 12.66 23.93
N PRO A 162 5.84 13.09 23.09
CA PRO A 162 5.37 12.27 21.98
C PRO A 162 6.51 11.77 21.07
N ILE A 163 7.50 12.61 20.79
CA ILE A 163 8.60 12.23 19.88
C ILE A 163 9.53 11.18 20.52
N ASP A 164 9.83 11.34 21.81
CA ASP A 164 10.63 10.36 22.56
C ASP A 164 9.87 9.05 22.70
N SER A 165 8.55 9.11 22.93
CA SER A 165 7.69 7.94 22.97
C SER A 165 7.68 7.20 21.63
N ILE A 166 7.63 7.91 20.51
CA ILE A 166 7.71 7.27 19.18
C ILE A 166 9.09 6.62 19.01
N ALA A 167 10.16 7.32 19.37
CA ALA A 167 11.51 6.76 19.28
C ALA A 167 11.66 5.48 20.14
N MET A 168 11.14 5.49 21.37
CA MET A 168 11.11 4.32 22.26
C MET A 168 10.31 3.16 21.66
N VAL A 169 9.09 3.42 21.19
CA VAL A 169 8.22 2.39 20.61
C VAL A 169 8.81 1.84 19.31
N SER A 170 9.33 2.69 18.42
CA SER A 170 9.97 2.27 17.18
C SER A 170 11.21 1.41 17.47
N ASN A 171 12.08 1.83 18.40
CA ASN A 171 13.26 1.05 18.77
C ASN A 171 12.92 -0.31 19.38
N ALA A 172 11.91 -0.36 20.25
CA ALA A 172 11.42 -1.61 20.82
C ALA A 172 10.80 -2.52 19.74
N PHE A 173 9.97 -1.96 18.86
CA PHE A 173 9.27 -2.72 17.83
C PHE A 173 10.21 -3.28 16.75
N THR A 174 11.23 -2.53 16.34
CA THR A 174 12.22 -2.96 15.33
C THR A 174 13.41 -3.72 15.90
N SER A 175 13.48 -3.88 17.23
CA SER A 175 14.60 -4.51 17.93
C SER A 175 15.96 -3.84 17.66
N ASN A 176 16.00 -2.51 17.45
CA ASN A 176 17.24 -1.74 17.19
C ASN A 176 18.19 -1.60 18.40
N GLY A 177 17.93 -2.33 19.50
CA GLY A 177 18.95 -2.78 20.45
C GLY A 177 19.58 -1.77 21.41
N TYR A 178 19.59 -0.47 21.13
CA TYR A 178 20.35 0.48 21.94
C TYR A 178 19.59 1.77 22.25
N ALA A 179 19.51 2.06 23.56
CA ALA A 179 19.36 3.37 24.20
C ALA A 179 18.01 3.81 24.78
N VAL A 180 16.84 3.27 24.39
CA VAL A 180 15.56 3.82 24.93
C VAL A 180 14.48 2.75 25.13
N LEU A 181 14.72 1.82 26.07
CA LEU A 181 13.66 0.99 26.65
C LEU A 181 13.03 1.74 27.83
N GLY A 182 11.76 1.45 28.15
CA GLY A 182 11.09 2.04 29.30
C GLY A 182 11.91 1.90 30.59
N SER A 183 12.05 2.99 31.34
CA SER A 183 12.76 3.02 32.62
C SER A 183 11.90 2.45 33.76
N SER A 184 10.59 2.65 33.68
CA SER A 184 9.61 2.18 34.65
C SER A 184 9.25 0.71 34.45
N PHE A 185 8.65 0.08 35.46
CA PHE A 185 8.14 -1.29 35.35
C PHE A 185 7.11 -1.44 34.21
N GLY A 186 6.17 -0.49 34.11
CA GLY A 186 5.15 -0.51 33.07
C GLY A 186 5.73 -0.31 31.66
N GLY A 187 6.71 0.59 31.50
CA GLY A 187 7.37 0.79 30.21
C GLY A 187 8.26 -0.38 29.79
N LYS A 188 8.88 -1.09 30.74
CA LYS A 188 9.60 -2.35 30.47
C LYS A 188 8.65 -3.42 29.95
N LEU A 189 7.50 -3.62 30.60
CA LEU A 189 6.48 -4.57 30.13
C LEU A 189 5.96 -4.20 28.74
N ASN A 190 5.65 -2.92 28.49
CA ASN A 190 5.23 -2.45 27.18
C ASN A 190 6.30 -2.72 26.11
N SER A 191 7.57 -2.47 26.44
CA SER A 191 8.69 -2.73 25.52
C SER A 191 8.83 -4.22 25.19
N ILE A 192 8.68 -5.11 26.17
CA ILE A 192 8.70 -6.56 25.95
C ILE A 192 7.57 -6.99 25.00
N LEU A 193 6.34 -6.52 25.26
CA LEU A 193 5.19 -6.82 24.41
C LEU A 193 5.40 -6.32 22.96
N LEU A 194 5.97 -5.12 22.79
CA LEU A 194 6.29 -4.56 21.49
C LEU A 194 7.32 -5.39 20.73
N VAL A 195 8.41 -5.79 21.40
CA VAL A 195 9.46 -6.63 20.79
C VAL A 195 8.85 -7.94 20.30
N TRP A 196 8.08 -8.64 21.14
CA TRP A 196 7.43 -9.90 20.76
C TRP A 196 6.41 -9.72 19.65
N SER A 197 5.62 -8.64 19.69
CA SER A 197 4.66 -8.33 18.62
C SER A 197 5.38 -8.06 17.30
N GLY A 198 6.49 -7.32 17.32
CA GLY A 198 7.35 -7.08 16.17
C GLY A 198 7.94 -8.36 15.59
N TYR A 199 8.45 -9.27 16.44
CA TYR A 199 8.95 -10.59 16.02
C TYR A 199 7.87 -11.44 15.36
N ILE A 200 6.69 -11.56 15.98
CA ILE A 200 5.57 -12.35 15.44
C ILE A 200 5.11 -11.77 14.12
N LEU A 201 4.90 -10.45 14.04
CA LEU A 201 4.44 -9.78 12.82
C LEU A 201 5.47 -9.82 11.70
N SER A 202 6.76 -9.66 12.00
CA SER A 202 7.85 -9.83 11.03
C SER A 202 7.90 -11.26 10.50
N GLY A 203 7.72 -12.26 11.37
CA GLY A 203 7.64 -13.67 10.97
C GLY A 203 6.45 -13.97 10.04
N VAL A 204 5.25 -13.54 10.43
CA VAL A 204 4.02 -13.74 9.62
C VAL A 204 4.10 -12.95 8.31
N GLY A 205 4.59 -11.71 8.35
CA GLY A 205 4.77 -10.86 7.17
C GLY A 205 5.76 -11.47 6.17
N THR A 206 6.93 -11.91 6.65
CA THR A 206 7.95 -12.56 5.83
C THR A 206 7.45 -13.87 5.23
N ALA A 207 6.73 -14.68 6.01
CA ALA A 207 6.12 -15.93 5.51
C ALA A 207 5.08 -15.65 4.42
N THR A 208 4.21 -14.65 4.63
CA THR A 208 3.18 -14.26 3.66
C THR A 208 3.80 -13.73 2.37
N MET A 209 4.83 -12.87 2.47
CA MET A 209 5.56 -12.34 1.33
C MET A 209 6.30 -13.44 0.57
N THR A 210 6.92 -14.38 1.29
CA THR A 210 7.61 -15.54 0.69
C THR A 210 6.63 -16.43 -0.07
N VAL A 211 5.47 -16.73 0.51
CA VAL A 211 4.40 -17.49 -0.16
C VAL A 211 3.91 -16.76 -1.40
N ALA A 212 3.67 -15.45 -1.33
CA ALA A 212 3.25 -14.66 -2.48
C ALA A 212 4.30 -14.66 -3.61
N LEU A 213 5.58 -14.49 -3.28
CA LEU A 213 6.70 -14.55 -4.24
C LEU A 213 6.82 -15.94 -4.88
N LEU A 214 6.75 -17.01 -4.08
CA LEU A 214 6.81 -18.38 -4.58
C LEU A 214 5.60 -18.68 -5.46
N SER A 215 4.37 -18.38 -5.04
CA SER A 215 3.17 -18.56 -5.87
C SER A 215 3.26 -17.79 -7.18
N LYS A 216 3.77 -16.55 -7.17
CA LYS A 216 3.98 -15.76 -8.40
C LYS A 216 5.03 -16.39 -9.31
N HIS A 217 6.15 -16.85 -8.74
CA HIS A 217 7.22 -17.50 -9.49
C HIS A 217 6.75 -18.82 -10.13
N PHE A 218 6.05 -19.66 -9.37
CA PHE A 218 5.52 -20.94 -9.87
C PHE A 218 4.38 -20.74 -10.86
N ASN A 219 3.44 -19.83 -10.62
CA ASN A 219 2.36 -19.54 -11.58
C ASN A 219 2.89 -19.00 -12.91
N LYS A 220 3.97 -18.21 -12.88
CA LYS A 220 4.64 -17.74 -14.10
C LYS A 220 5.25 -18.92 -14.87
N ARG A 221 5.97 -19.82 -14.19
CA ARG A 221 6.54 -21.02 -14.81
C ARG A 221 5.49 -21.98 -15.36
N ILE A 222 4.38 -22.15 -14.64
CA ILE A 222 3.26 -22.99 -15.12
C ILE A 222 2.69 -22.40 -16.42
N LYS A 223 2.42 -21.09 -16.47
CA LYS A 223 1.93 -20.44 -17.69
C LYS A 223 2.92 -20.49 -18.86
N GLU A 224 4.22 -20.40 -18.59
CA GLU A 224 5.27 -20.53 -19.62
C GLU A 224 5.34 -21.98 -20.15
N ASN A 225 5.23 -22.98 -19.27
CA ASN A 225 5.20 -24.38 -19.67
C ASN A 225 3.92 -24.73 -20.45
N GLU A 226 2.76 -24.22 -20.04
CA GLU A 226 1.49 -24.40 -20.77
C GLU A 226 1.57 -23.85 -22.19
N LYS A 227 2.10 -22.64 -22.37
CA LYS A 227 2.32 -22.06 -23.71
C LYS A 227 3.29 -22.88 -24.56
N THR A 228 4.34 -23.42 -23.95
CA THR A 228 5.33 -24.24 -24.66
C THR A 228 4.70 -25.56 -25.11
N ASN A 229 3.91 -26.19 -24.24
CA ASN A 229 3.18 -27.42 -24.57
C ASN A 229 2.14 -27.17 -25.68
N GLU A 230 1.36 -26.08 -25.60
CA GLU A 230 0.40 -25.69 -26.65
C GLU A 230 1.08 -25.50 -28.01
N ALA A 231 2.24 -24.84 -28.05
CA ALA A 231 3.01 -24.66 -29.27
C ALA A 231 3.50 -26.00 -29.85
N GLN A 232 4.00 -26.91 -29.01
CA GLN A 232 4.41 -28.25 -29.42
C GLN A 232 3.24 -29.09 -29.96
N TYR A 233 2.06 -28.99 -29.35
CA TYR A 233 0.86 -29.67 -29.85
C TYR A 233 0.39 -29.12 -31.20
N ALA A 234 0.49 -27.81 -31.42
CA ALA A 234 0.17 -27.19 -32.71
C ALA A 234 1.13 -27.67 -33.82
N GLU A 235 2.44 -27.67 -33.53
CA GLU A 235 3.47 -28.11 -34.48
C GLU A 235 3.32 -29.61 -34.83
N LEU A 236 3.03 -30.46 -33.83
CA LEU A 236 2.77 -31.88 -34.05
C LEU A 236 1.53 -32.11 -34.94
N LYS A 237 0.48 -31.30 -34.76
CA LYS A 237 -0.75 -31.39 -35.55
C LYS A 237 -0.50 -31.01 -37.01
N GLU A 238 0.26 -29.95 -37.26
CA GLU A 238 0.67 -29.54 -38.62
C GLU A 238 1.56 -30.59 -39.30
N MET A 239 2.44 -31.27 -38.56
CA MET A 239 3.22 -32.39 -39.10
C MET A 239 2.34 -33.57 -39.51
N ILE A 240 1.34 -33.91 -38.69
CA ILE A 240 0.41 -35.00 -39.00
C ILE A 240 -0.43 -34.67 -40.24
N GLU A 241 -0.91 -33.43 -40.38
CA GLU A 241 -1.66 -33.00 -41.56
C GLU A 241 -0.81 -33.06 -42.83
N ARG A 242 0.42 -32.53 -42.80
CA ARG A 242 1.36 -32.63 -43.93
C ARG A 242 1.67 -34.06 -44.32
N ASN A 243 2.00 -34.92 -43.35
CA ASN A 243 2.29 -36.32 -43.63
C ASN A 243 1.07 -37.04 -44.24
N ASN A 244 -0.15 -36.72 -43.79
CA ASN A 244 -1.37 -37.29 -44.36
C ASN A 244 -1.63 -36.82 -45.80
N GLU A 245 -1.29 -35.57 -46.12
CA GLU A 245 -1.37 -35.05 -47.49
C GLU A 245 -0.33 -35.71 -48.40
N GLU A 246 0.92 -35.83 -47.94
CA GLU A 246 1.98 -36.55 -48.67
C GLU A 246 1.61 -38.01 -48.93
N ILE A 247 1.06 -38.72 -47.92
CA ILE A 247 0.58 -40.09 -48.08
C ILE A 247 -0.54 -40.17 -49.13
N LYS A 248 -1.48 -39.21 -49.14
CA LYS A 248 -2.54 -39.17 -50.16
C LYS A 248 -1.99 -38.92 -51.57
N GLU A 249 -1.01 -38.04 -51.72
CA GLU A 249 -0.34 -37.84 -53.01
C GLU A 249 0.38 -39.11 -53.49
N ILE A 250 1.14 -39.76 -52.61
CA ILE A 250 1.83 -41.03 -52.91
C ILE A 250 0.82 -42.13 -53.31
N LEU A 251 -0.33 -42.22 -52.63
CA LEU A 251 -1.37 -43.18 -52.97
C LEU A 251 -2.03 -42.90 -54.33
N LYS A 252 -2.19 -41.62 -54.69
CA LYS A 252 -2.68 -41.19 -56.01
C LYS A 252 -1.68 -41.49 -57.11
N GLU A 253 -0.41 -41.14 -56.93
CA GLU A 253 0.64 -41.36 -57.92
C GLU A 253 0.85 -42.86 -58.24
N ASN A 254 0.66 -43.73 -57.24
CA ASN A 254 0.80 -45.17 -57.41
C ASN A 254 -0.48 -45.89 -57.90
N ASN A 255 -1.55 -45.16 -58.26
CA ASN A 255 -2.86 -45.73 -58.65
C ASN A 255 -3.44 -46.70 -57.59
N LEU A 256 -3.08 -46.51 -56.32
CA LEU A 256 -3.49 -47.40 -55.22
C LEU A 256 -4.83 -47.00 -54.60
N GLU A 257 -5.34 -45.79 -54.85
CA GLU A 257 -6.66 -45.36 -54.35
C GLU A 257 -7.77 -46.35 -54.75
N LYS A 258 -7.77 -46.86 -55.98
CA LYS A 258 -8.74 -47.87 -56.44
C LYS A 258 -8.54 -49.26 -55.85
N LYS A 259 -7.28 -49.65 -55.58
CA LYS A 259 -6.98 -50.97 -55.00
C LYS A 259 -7.36 -51.06 -53.52
N THR A 260 -7.26 -49.94 -52.80
CA THR A 260 -7.53 -49.88 -51.36
C THR A 260 -9.03 -49.82 -51.07
N GLU A 261 -9.82 -49.11 -51.91
CA GLU A 261 -11.29 -49.16 -51.84
C GLU A 261 -11.84 -50.54 -52.23
N GLU A 262 -11.32 -51.19 -53.27
CA GLU A 262 -11.72 -52.56 -53.65
C GLU A 262 -11.33 -53.63 -52.61
N GLU A 263 -10.22 -53.47 -51.88
CA GLU A 263 -9.82 -54.39 -50.80
C GLU A 263 -10.59 -54.14 -49.49
N LEU A 264 -10.99 -52.90 -49.20
CA LEU A 264 -11.86 -52.57 -48.06
C LEU A 264 -13.31 -53.03 -48.29
N GLU A 265 -13.84 -52.92 -49.50
CA GLU A 265 -15.17 -53.47 -49.84
C GLU A 265 -15.19 -55.00 -49.84
N LYS A 266 -14.12 -55.68 -50.32
CA LYS A 266 -14.03 -57.15 -50.27
C LYS A 266 -13.97 -57.72 -48.85
N LYS A 267 -13.38 -57.00 -47.88
CA LYS A 267 -13.35 -57.44 -46.47
C LYS A 267 -14.65 -57.18 -45.70
N ILE A 268 -15.60 -56.43 -46.27
CA ILE A 268 -16.92 -56.17 -45.65
C ILE A 268 -18.00 -57.12 -46.21
N ILE A 269 -17.76 -57.79 -47.34
CA ILE A 269 -18.75 -58.63 -48.04
C ILE A 269 -18.52 -60.15 -47.87
N GLU A 270 -17.39 -60.60 -47.34
CA GLU A 270 -17.23 -62.01 -46.94
C GLU A 270 -17.40 -62.18 -45.41
N PRO A 271 -18.50 -62.81 -44.94
CA PRO A 271 -18.68 -63.20 -43.54
C PRO A 271 -17.76 -64.34 -43.09
#